data_AF-A0A527XVU5-F1
#
_entry.id   AF-A0A527XVU5-F1
#
_cell.length_a   1.000
_cell.length_b   1.000
_cell.length_c   1.000
_cell.angle_alpha   90.00
_cell.angle_beta   90.00
_cell.angle_gamma   90.00
#
_symmetry.space_group_name_H-M   'P 1'
#
loop_
_entity.id
_entity.type
_entity.pdbx_description
1 polymer ?
#
loop_
_entity_poly.entity_id
_entity_poly.type
_entity_poly.pdbx_seq_one_letter_code
_entity_poly.pdbx_strand_id
1 'polypeptide(L)' 'GDFRTLVEALQRRGRKVSIISTMASQPPMISDDLRRQADHFIDLMTLKSEVGRDPSERPARRPEPAEVDEDDY' A
#
# COMPACT_ATOMS: atom_id res chain seq x y z
N GLY A 1 -1.01 12.23 -1.89
CA GLY A 1 -1.39 10.91 -1.37
C GLY A 1 -2.41 11.11 -0.27
N ASP A 2 -3.55 10.44 -0.37
CA ASP A 2 -4.78 10.71 0.41
C ASP A 2 -4.56 10.70 1.93
N PHE A 3 -3.55 9.96 2.41
CA PHE A 3 -3.23 9.83 3.83
C PHE A 3 -2.21 10.84 4.36
N ARG A 4 -1.57 11.66 3.51
CA ARG A 4 -0.54 12.62 3.95
C ARG A 4 -1.06 13.57 5.02
N THR A 5 -2.20 14.21 4.75
CA THR A 5 -2.85 15.14 5.68
C THR A 5 -3.22 14.46 7.00
N LEU A 6 -3.61 13.18 6.95
CA LEU A 6 -3.90 12.40 8.15
C LEU A 6 -2.63 12.16 8.99
N VAL A 7 -1.52 11.76 8.35
CA VAL A 7 -0.24 11.56 9.04
C VAL A 7 0.24 12.87 9.67
N GLU A 8 0.14 14.00 8.95
CA GLU A 8 0.49 15.33 9.49
C GLU A 8 -0.36 15.66 10.73
N ALA A 9 -1.67 15.43 10.68
CA ALA A 9 -2.57 15.71 11.79
C ALA A 9 -2.28 14.84 13.03
N LEU A 10 -1.94 13.57 12.83
CA LEU A 10 -1.57 12.65 13.92
C LEU A 10 -0.24 13.07 14.58
N GLN A 11 0.76 13.42 13.77
CA GLN A 11 2.06 13.88 14.26
C GLN A 11 1.96 15.19 15.04
N ARG A 12 1.12 16.15 14.57
CA ARG A 12 0.82 17.40 15.32
C ARG A 12 0.23 17.14 16.71
N ARG A 13 -0.43 16.00 16.91
CA ARG A 13 -0.96 15.57 18.21
C ARG A 13 0.07 14.78 19.04
N GLY A 14 1.34 14.77 18.63
CA GLY A 14 2.42 14.04 19.30
C GLY A 14 2.32 12.52 19.18
N ARG A 15 1.56 12.00 18.20
CA ARG A 15 1.44 10.55 17.96
C ARG A 15 2.47 10.07 16.96
N LYS A 16 3.04 8.89 17.22
CA LYS A 16 3.92 8.18 16.29
C LYS A 16 3.10 7.39 15.28
N VAL A 17 3.44 7.52 14.00
CA VAL A 17 2.73 6.86 12.90
C VAL A 17 3.64 5.83 12.26
N SER A 18 3.21 4.57 12.29
CA SER A 18 3.85 3.48 11.53
C SER A 18 3.00 3.17 10.31
N ILE A 19 3.63 3.06 9.15
CA ILE A 19 2.97 2.69 7.89
C ILE A 19 3.51 1.35 7.44
N ILE A 20 2.58 0.44 7.15
CA ILE A 20 2.86 -0.90 6.65
C ILE A 20 2.34 -0.95 5.21
N SER A 21 3.23 -1.02 4.22
CA SER A 21 2.89 -1.11 2.79
C SER A 21 4.07 -1.72 2.02
N THR A 22 3.96 -1.99 0.72
CA THR A 22 5.09 -2.46 -0.09
C THR A 22 5.39 -1.56 -1.28
N MET A 23 6.67 -1.48 -1.64
CA MET A 23 7.15 -0.85 -2.87
C MET A 23 7.39 -1.87 -3.99
N ALA A 24 7.32 -3.17 -3.68
CA ALA A 24 7.64 -4.24 -4.63
C ALA A 24 6.48 -4.58 -5.58
N SER A 25 5.29 -4.01 -5.36
CA SER A 25 4.15 -4.17 -6.26
C SER A 25 4.27 -3.23 -7.46
N GLN A 26 3.60 -3.59 -8.56
CA GLN A 26 3.47 -2.73 -9.72
C GLN A 26 1.99 -2.55 -10.05
N PRO A 27 1.41 -1.34 -9.85
CA PRO A 27 2.05 -0.14 -9.28
C PRO A 27 2.40 -0.27 -7.78
N PRO A 28 3.37 0.52 -7.25
CA PRO A 28 3.67 0.56 -5.82
C PRO A 28 2.44 0.95 -5.00
N MET A 29 2.18 0.22 -3.91
CA MET A 29 1.02 0.48 -3.04
C MET A 29 1.15 1.76 -2.19
N ILE A 30 2.35 2.34 -2.09
CA ILE A 30 2.62 3.53 -1.29
C ILE A 30 3.31 4.62 -2.10
N SER A 31 2.90 5.86 -1.87
CA SER A 31 3.57 7.06 -2.40
C SER A 31 4.88 7.33 -1.64
N ASP A 32 5.94 7.75 -2.34
CA ASP A 32 7.24 8.03 -1.73
C ASP A 32 7.16 9.11 -0.64
N ASP A 33 6.34 10.15 -0.84
CA ASP A 33 6.06 11.19 0.16
C ASP A 33 5.53 10.61 1.47
N LEU A 34 4.55 9.69 1.37
CA LEU A 34 3.91 9.10 2.53
C LEU A 34 4.87 8.20 3.31
N ARG A 35 5.70 7.43 2.59
CA ARG A 35 6.77 6.60 3.17
C ARG A 35 7.78 7.44 3.95
N ARG A 36 8.23 8.57 3.37
CA ARG A 36 9.21 9.48 3.99
C ARG A 36 8.65 10.20 5.22
N GLN A 37 7.35 10.45 5.24
CA GLN A 37 6.73 11.17 6.35
C GLN A 37 6.45 10.27 7.57
N ALA A 38 6.27 8.96 7.36
CA ALA A 38 6.04 8.03 8.46
C ALA A 38 7.19 8.05 9.47
N ASP A 39 6.89 7.94 10.76
CA ASP A 39 7.93 7.74 11.78
C ASP A 39 8.61 6.38 11.60
N HIS A 40 7.83 5.38 11.21
CA HIS A 40 8.32 4.05 10.87
C HIS A 40 7.65 3.55 9.59
N PHE A 41 8.46 2.96 8.71
CA PHE A 41 7.97 2.24 7.54
C PHE A 41 8.36 0.77 7.66
N ILE A 42 7.37 -0.11 7.48
CA ILE A 42 7.56 -1.56 7.46
C ILE A 42 7.13 -2.05 6.08
N ASP A 43 8.04 -2.69 5.36
CA ASP A 43 7.70 -3.29 4.08
C ASP A 43 6.86 -4.54 4.29
N LEU A 44 5.66 -4.58 3.70
CA LEU A 44 4.77 -5.74 3.73
C LEU A 44 5.46 -7.05 3.32
N MET A 45 6.46 -6.97 2.43
CA MET A 45 7.20 -8.16 1.99
C MET A 45 8.05 -8.78 3.08
N THR A 46 8.52 -8.01 4.07
CA THR A 46 9.30 -8.56 5.19
C THR A 46 8.43 -9.34 6.16
N LEU A 47 7.13 -9.03 6.24
CA LEU A 47 6.16 -9.74 7.07
C LEU A 47 5.63 -11.02 6.42
N LYS A 48 5.95 -11.27 5.14
CA LYS A 48 5.37 -12.36 4.35
C LYS A 48 5.55 -13.74 5.00
N SER A 49 6.67 -13.99 5.67
CA SER A 49 6.92 -15.27 6.35
C SER A 49 6.05 -15.49 7.58
N GLU A 50 5.59 -14.41 8.22
CA GLU A 50 4.84 -14.48 9.47
C GLU A 50 3.32 -14.45 9.24
N VAL A 51 2.86 -13.67 8.27
CA VAL A 51 1.42 -13.41 8.03
C VAL A 51 0.95 -13.76 6.61
N GLY A 52 1.86 -14.23 5.76
CA GLY A 52 1.54 -14.58 4.38
C GLY A 52 0.69 -15.85 4.29
N ARG A 53 -0.39 -15.78 3.51
CA ARG A 53 -1.18 -16.96 3.16
C ARG A 53 -0.43 -17.85 2.19
N ASP A 54 -0.61 -19.16 2.33
CA ASP A 54 -0.07 -20.12 1.37
C ASP A 54 -0.65 -19.83 -0.03
N PRO A 55 0.15 -19.90 -1.11
CA PRO A 55 -0.34 -19.69 -2.46
C PRO A 55 -1.53 -20.58 -2.83
N SER A 56 -1.61 -21.80 -2.27
CA SER A 56 -2.70 -22.75 -2.51
C SER A 56 -4.03 -22.36 -1.82
N GLU A 57 -3.96 -21.54 -0.77
CA GLU A 57 -5.13 -21.01 -0.05
C GLU A 57 -5.67 -19.72 -0.68
N ARG A 58 -5.02 -19.20 -1.73
CA ARG A 58 -5.46 -17.97 -2.40
C ARG A 58 -6.71 -18.25 -3.22
N PRO A 59 -7.82 -17.53 -2.99
CA PRO A 59 -8.98 -17.61 -3.88
C PRO A 59 -8.56 -17.19 -5.29
N ALA A 60 -9.08 -17.88 -6.31
CA ALA A 60 -8.82 -17.57 -7.71
C ALA A 60 -9.09 -16.08 -7.96
N ARG A 61 -8.09 -15.36 -8.46
CA ARG A 61 -8.20 -13.93 -8.74
C ARG A 61 -9.33 -13.74 -9.75
N ARG A 62 -10.38 -13.01 -9.37
CA ARG A 62 -11.44 -12.65 -10.33
C ARG A 62 -10.78 -11.81 -11.44
N PRO A 63 -10.95 -12.15 -12.72
CA PRO A 63 -10.42 -11.32 -13.79
C PRO A 63 -11.00 -9.91 -13.65
N GLU A 64 -10.12 -8.91 -13.56
CA GLU A 64 -10.53 -7.50 -13.64
C GLU A 64 -11.10 -7.28 -15.06
N PRO A 65 -12.26 -6.62 -15.20
CA PRO A 65 -12.76 -6.25 -16.52
C PRO A 65 -11.70 -5.38 -17.19
N ALA A 66 -11.31 -5.76 -18.42
CA ALA A 66 -10.39 -4.97 -19.22
C ALA A 66 -10.95 -3.54 -19.34
N GLU A 67 -10.13 -2.55 -18.97
CA GLU A 67 -10.41 -1.16 -19.28
C GLU A 67 -10.53 -1.07 -20.79
N VAL A 68 -11.74 -0.77 -21.27
CA VAL A 68 -11.99 -0.54 -22.68
C VAL A 68 -11.44 0.86 -22.95
N ASP A 69 -10.32 0.95 -23.65
CA ASP A 69 -9.77 2.23 -24.11
C ASP A 69 -10.83 2.93 -24.98
N GLU A 70 -11.50 3.93 -24.41
CA GLU A 70 -12.58 4.70 -25.03
C GLU A 70 -12.01 5.85 -25.89
N ASP A 71 -10.94 5.58 -26.64
CA ASP A 71 -10.20 6.55 -27.47
C ASP A 71 -10.34 6.27 -28.98
N ASP A 72 -11.50 5.76 -29.42
CA ASP A 72 -11.78 5.54 -30.84
C ASP A 72 -13.23 5.96 -31.20
N TYR A 73 -13.54 7.26 -31.06
CA TYR A 73 -14.68 7.93 -31.71
C TYR A 73 -14.43 9.43 -31.98
#